data_AF-A0A0G4KX97-F1
#
_entry.id   AF-A0A0G4KX97-F1
#
_cell.length_a   1.000
_cell.length_b   1.000
_cell.length_c   1.000
_cell.angle_alpha   90.00
_cell.angle_beta   90.00
_cell.angle_gamma   90.00
#
_symmetry.space_group_name_H-M   'P 1'
#
loop_
_entity.id
_entity.type
_entity.pdbx_description
1 polymer ?
#
loop_
_entity_poly.entity_id
_entity_poly.type
_entity_poly.pdbx_seq_one_letter_code
_entity_poly.pdbx_strand_id
1 'polypeptide(L)'
;MDVINFISKEPGLPDAPVTRPEQPYQDATALFCNGPRLHEHLRGLRTLLDKYNAFSVGEMPGVKDDDQVGKIVASNRKELHTIFQFDIVDMDIGSGGKFSRHDWTLPDFKAIINRWQTFARRVGGWNAMFLENHDQARSVSRFTRHRPEHRELAAKMLATLLCTLGGTLFVYQGQELGMGSLPKTWGIEEYKDIETQNAYREAIERLAGDEKGVQELWTEIHLKARDHARSPVQWTASDNAGFSTGTPWMRVNDDYTRWNAKVEESNANSVLHHWRAGLKIRKQHRDLLVYGAFEMHDPGNLSVLSYTRTADKGGDQALVVLNFTDEPCNWTVAAEKRGLLVEENVILSTYGTRGASGFSLGPDGQLTLRPFEALAFVGA
;
A
#
# COMPACT_ATOMS: atom_id res chain seq x y z
N MET A 1 -6.95 -15.50 -3.25
CA MET A 1 -6.60 -16.89 -2.90
C MET A 1 -5.49 -16.78 -1.88
N ASP A 2 -5.79 -17.17 -0.65
CA ASP A 2 -4.92 -17.05 0.53
C ASP A 2 -3.65 -17.90 0.37
N VAL A 3 -2.48 -17.31 0.62
CA VAL A 3 -1.14 -17.94 0.53
C VAL A 3 -1.00 -19.00 -0.57
N ILE A 4 -1.50 -18.70 -1.78
CA ILE A 4 -1.70 -19.69 -2.85
C ILE A 4 -0.38 -20.27 -3.36
N ASN A 5 0.71 -19.54 -3.18
CA ASN A 5 2.05 -19.99 -3.54
C ASN A 5 2.60 -21.09 -2.63
N PHE A 6 1.95 -21.39 -1.52
CA PHE A 6 2.39 -22.44 -0.58
C PHE A 6 1.73 -23.78 -0.85
N ILE A 7 0.84 -23.92 -1.85
CA ILE A 7 0.07 -25.17 -2.06
C ILE A 7 0.92 -26.35 -2.53
N SER A 8 2.09 -26.11 -3.11
CA SER A 8 3.00 -27.16 -3.58
C SER A 8 4.18 -27.29 -2.64
N LYS A 9 4.36 -28.47 -2.03
CA LYS A 9 5.49 -28.76 -1.12
C LYS A 9 6.54 -29.61 -1.82
N GLU A 10 7.79 -29.49 -1.40
CA GLU A 10 8.85 -30.41 -1.79
C GLU A 10 8.51 -31.85 -1.34
N PRO A 11 8.59 -32.87 -2.23
CA PRO A 11 8.28 -34.24 -1.88
C PRO A 11 9.10 -34.76 -0.70
N GLY A 12 8.45 -35.48 0.21
CA GLY A 12 9.08 -36.05 1.40
C GLY A 12 9.19 -35.10 2.59
N LEU A 13 8.87 -33.80 2.43
CA LEU A 13 8.92 -32.79 3.49
C LEU A 13 10.27 -32.78 4.22
N PRO A 14 11.39 -32.56 3.50
CA PRO A 14 12.72 -32.62 4.09
C PRO A 14 12.91 -31.56 5.17
N ASP A 15 13.87 -31.79 6.06
CA ASP A 15 14.30 -30.79 7.04
C ASP A 15 14.82 -29.54 6.33
N ALA A 16 14.43 -28.37 6.83
CA ALA A 16 14.95 -27.09 6.35
C ALA A 16 16.42 -26.89 6.76
N PRO A 17 17.23 -26.17 5.97
CA PRO A 17 18.59 -25.83 6.36
C PRO A 17 18.64 -25.09 7.70
N VAL A 18 19.57 -25.50 8.56
CA VAL A 18 19.82 -24.82 9.84
C VAL A 18 20.52 -23.50 9.55
N THR A 19 19.79 -22.40 9.63
CA THR A 19 20.30 -21.02 9.42
C THR A 19 20.37 -20.23 10.72
N ARG A 20 19.62 -20.66 11.74
CA ARG A 20 19.57 -20.08 13.09
C ARG A 20 19.86 -21.17 14.12
N PRO A 21 21.13 -21.51 14.38
CA PRO A 21 21.51 -22.64 15.24
C PRO A 21 20.92 -22.58 16.65
N GLU A 22 20.57 -21.38 17.12
CA GLU A 22 19.95 -21.12 18.41
C GLU A 22 18.44 -21.40 18.46
N GLN A 23 17.79 -21.65 17.32
CA GLN A 23 16.34 -21.86 17.23
C GLN A 23 16.00 -23.33 16.95
N PRO A 24 15.03 -23.93 17.67
CA PRO A 24 14.63 -25.32 17.44
C PRO A 24 13.92 -25.52 16.10
N TYR A 25 13.32 -24.47 15.53
CA TYR A 25 12.62 -24.50 14.24
C TYR A 25 13.29 -23.56 13.25
N GLN A 26 13.34 -23.97 11.98
CA GLN A 26 14.04 -23.26 10.91
C GLN A 26 13.06 -22.80 9.82
N ASP A 27 13.43 -21.76 9.08
CA ASP A 27 12.63 -21.28 7.95
C ASP A 27 12.62 -22.33 6.83
N ALA A 28 11.44 -22.87 6.54
CA ALA A 28 11.22 -23.84 5.48
C ALA A 28 10.63 -23.19 4.20
N THR A 29 10.63 -21.86 4.09
CA THR A 29 9.95 -21.13 3.01
C THR A 29 10.45 -21.58 1.64
N ALA A 30 11.75 -21.85 1.50
CA ALA A 30 12.35 -22.35 0.26
C ALA A 30 11.86 -23.76 -0.17
N LEU A 31 11.25 -24.53 0.74
CA LEU A 31 10.77 -25.89 0.48
C LEU A 31 9.28 -25.96 0.07
N PHE A 32 8.54 -24.85 0.18
CA PHE A 32 7.12 -24.84 -0.16
C PHE A 32 6.65 -23.57 -0.90
N CYS A 33 7.38 -22.46 -0.80
CA CYS A 33 7.06 -21.25 -1.56
C CYS A 33 7.39 -21.49 -3.04
N ASN A 34 6.38 -21.37 -3.90
CA ASN A 34 6.50 -21.67 -5.32
C ASN A 34 7.04 -23.08 -5.59
N GLY A 35 6.61 -24.07 -4.79
CA GLY A 35 7.09 -25.44 -4.92
C GLY A 35 6.79 -26.09 -6.29
N PRO A 36 7.32 -27.30 -6.52
CA PRO A 36 7.55 -27.87 -7.86
C PRO A 36 6.31 -28.03 -8.75
N ARG A 37 5.12 -28.15 -8.15
CA ARG A 37 3.84 -28.34 -8.86
C ARG A 37 2.93 -27.11 -8.81
N LEU A 38 3.39 -25.96 -8.30
CA LEU A 38 2.57 -24.75 -8.16
C LEU A 38 1.88 -24.40 -9.49
N HIS A 39 2.64 -24.23 -10.56
CA HIS A 39 2.09 -23.80 -11.84
C HIS A 39 1.11 -24.82 -12.43
N GLU A 40 1.31 -26.12 -12.20
CA GLU A 40 0.35 -27.16 -12.60
C GLU A 40 -0.99 -26.96 -11.89
N HIS A 41 -0.96 -26.76 -10.57
CA HIS A 41 -2.14 -26.51 -9.77
C HIS A 41 -2.85 -25.21 -10.16
N LEU A 42 -2.10 -24.12 -10.40
CA LEU A 42 -2.67 -22.84 -10.82
C LEU A 42 -3.39 -22.94 -12.18
N ARG A 43 -2.83 -23.65 -13.17
CA ARG A 43 -3.52 -23.89 -14.45
C ARG A 43 -4.76 -24.77 -14.29
N GLY A 44 -4.70 -25.76 -13.41
CA GLY A 44 -5.86 -26.58 -13.04
C GLY A 44 -7.00 -25.75 -12.46
N LEU A 45 -6.70 -24.88 -11.48
CA LEU A 45 -7.65 -23.92 -10.91
C LEU A 45 -8.18 -22.96 -11.97
N ARG A 46 -7.32 -22.43 -12.84
CA ARG A 46 -7.72 -21.51 -13.90
C ARG A 46 -8.76 -22.10 -14.84
N THR A 47 -8.60 -23.37 -15.22
CA THR A 47 -9.56 -24.09 -16.09
C THR A 47 -10.96 -24.12 -15.50
N LEU A 48 -11.09 -24.17 -14.17
CA LEU A 48 -12.38 -24.08 -13.49
C LEU A 48 -12.92 -22.65 -13.49
N LEU A 49 -12.08 -21.66 -13.14
CA LEU A 49 -12.47 -20.25 -13.02
C LEU A 49 -12.94 -19.65 -14.36
N ASP A 50 -12.32 -20.06 -15.47
CA ASP A 50 -12.70 -19.61 -16.80
C ASP A 50 -14.13 -20.03 -17.19
N LYS A 51 -14.66 -21.13 -16.64
CA LYS A 51 -16.06 -21.55 -16.87
C LYS A 51 -17.08 -20.55 -16.32
N TYR A 52 -16.67 -19.69 -15.38
CA TYR A 52 -17.52 -18.72 -14.71
C TYR A 52 -17.16 -17.27 -15.06
N ASN A 53 -16.19 -17.05 -15.97
CA ASN A 53 -15.60 -15.73 -16.21
C ASN A 53 -15.14 -15.06 -14.89
N ALA A 54 -14.58 -15.86 -13.98
CA ALA A 54 -14.21 -15.39 -12.65
C ALA A 54 -12.85 -14.70 -12.65
N PHE A 55 -12.75 -13.59 -11.91
CA PHE A 55 -11.47 -12.92 -11.63
C PHE A 55 -10.71 -13.66 -10.52
N SER A 56 -9.38 -13.71 -10.62
CA SER A 56 -8.51 -14.38 -9.65
C SER A 56 -7.31 -13.53 -9.25
N VAL A 57 -7.15 -13.32 -7.95
CA VAL A 57 -5.99 -12.70 -7.33
C VAL A 57 -5.37 -13.68 -6.32
N GLY A 58 -4.06 -13.90 -6.43
CA GLY A 58 -3.30 -14.69 -5.46
C GLY A 58 -2.65 -13.81 -4.42
N GLU A 59 -2.72 -14.18 -3.16
CA GLU A 59 -1.82 -13.67 -2.13
C GLU A 59 -0.56 -14.54 -2.14
N MET A 60 0.60 -13.93 -2.36
CA MET A 60 1.84 -14.65 -2.59
C MET A 60 3.03 -14.03 -1.82
N PRO A 61 3.10 -14.23 -0.50
CA PRO A 61 4.22 -13.74 0.32
C PRO A 61 5.54 -14.42 -0.05
N GLY A 62 6.66 -13.72 0.15
CA GLY A 62 8.00 -14.30 0.02
C GLY A 62 8.46 -14.60 -1.42
N VAL A 63 7.75 -14.11 -2.44
CA VAL A 63 8.17 -14.29 -3.83
C VAL A 63 9.23 -13.26 -4.21
N LYS A 64 10.45 -13.74 -4.50
CA LYS A 64 11.58 -12.89 -4.91
C LYS A 64 12.01 -13.08 -6.36
N ASP A 65 11.55 -14.16 -6.99
CA ASP A 65 11.92 -14.52 -8.37
C ASP A 65 10.93 -13.91 -9.38
N ASP A 66 11.41 -12.90 -10.11
CA ASP A 66 10.70 -12.23 -11.20
C ASP A 66 10.21 -13.21 -12.28
N ASP A 67 10.96 -14.25 -12.61
CA ASP A 67 10.56 -15.22 -13.65
C ASP A 67 9.35 -16.05 -13.19
N GLN A 68 9.34 -16.47 -11.93
CA GLN A 68 8.21 -17.18 -11.32
C GLN A 68 6.96 -16.31 -11.29
N VAL A 69 7.08 -15.06 -10.82
CA VAL A 69 5.96 -14.12 -10.84
C VAL A 69 5.45 -13.92 -12.26
N GLY A 70 6.37 -13.71 -13.20
CA GLY A 70 6.04 -13.47 -14.61
C GLY A 70 5.21 -14.61 -15.20
N LYS A 71 5.60 -15.86 -14.95
CA LYS A 71 4.85 -17.05 -15.39
C LYS A 71 3.43 -17.12 -14.81
N ILE A 72 3.23 -16.65 -13.58
CA ILE A 72 1.95 -16.72 -12.87
C ILE A 72 0.97 -15.67 -13.38
N VAL A 73 1.44 -14.44 -13.63
CA VAL A 73 0.57 -13.33 -14.03
C VAL A 73 0.48 -13.12 -15.54
N ALA A 74 1.38 -13.70 -16.34
CA ALA A 74 1.35 -13.57 -17.78
C ALA A 74 0.03 -14.10 -18.36
N SER A 75 -0.69 -13.25 -19.08
CA SER A 75 -2.05 -13.55 -19.57
C SER A 75 -2.14 -14.78 -20.48
N ASN A 76 -1.09 -15.11 -21.22
CA ASN A 76 -1.00 -16.27 -22.10
C ASN A 76 -0.77 -17.59 -21.34
N ARG A 77 -0.34 -17.55 -20.07
CA ARG A 77 -0.05 -18.73 -19.25
C ARG A 77 -1.28 -19.33 -18.60
N LYS A 78 -2.37 -18.57 -18.50
CA LYS A 78 -3.65 -19.00 -17.92
C LYS A 78 -3.43 -19.60 -16.52
N GLU A 79 -2.79 -18.82 -15.65
CA GLU A 79 -2.64 -19.12 -14.22
C GLU A 79 -3.50 -18.12 -13.43
N LEU A 80 -2.94 -17.11 -12.78
CA LEU A 80 -3.71 -16.08 -12.07
C LEU A 80 -3.86 -14.82 -12.93
N HIS A 81 -4.90 -14.02 -12.66
CA HIS A 81 -5.01 -12.72 -13.33
C HIS A 81 -4.02 -11.71 -12.77
N THR A 82 -3.78 -11.75 -11.45
CA THR A 82 -2.84 -10.88 -10.76
C THR A 82 -2.46 -11.49 -9.41
N ILE A 83 -1.48 -10.92 -8.73
CA ILE A 83 -1.08 -11.29 -7.38
C ILE A 83 -0.89 -10.04 -6.51
N PHE A 84 -1.09 -10.19 -5.20
CA PHE A 84 -0.64 -9.20 -4.22
C PHE A 84 0.87 -9.35 -4.02
N GLN A 85 1.59 -8.28 -4.34
CA GLN A 85 3.03 -8.17 -4.11
C GLN A 85 3.28 -7.56 -2.73
N PHE A 86 4.18 -8.15 -1.96
CA PHE A 86 4.40 -7.77 -0.57
C PHE A 86 5.58 -6.81 -0.38
N ASP A 87 6.36 -6.51 -1.43
CA ASP A 87 7.60 -5.73 -1.33
C ASP A 87 7.44 -4.39 -0.59
N ILE A 88 6.34 -3.65 -0.82
CA ILE A 88 6.07 -2.38 -0.11
C ILE A 88 5.79 -2.62 1.37
N VAL A 89 5.00 -3.64 1.68
CA VAL A 89 4.58 -3.92 3.05
C VAL A 89 5.59 -4.75 3.83
N ASP A 90 6.66 -5.21 3.17
CA ASP A 90 7.80 -5.88 3.78
C ASP A 90 9.05 -4.99 3.84
N MET A 91 9.05 -3.81 3.20
CA MET A 91 10.25 -2.97 3.05
C MET A 91 10.84 -2.48 4.38
N ASP A 92 10.03 -2.41 5.44
CA ASP A 92 10.43 -1.95 6.77
C ASP A 92 10.64 -3.12 7.75
N ILE A 93 10.66 -4.37 7.26
CA ILE A 93 10.89 -5.60 8.03
C ILE A 93 12.38 -5.96 8.03
N GLY A 94 12.98 -6.00 9.21
CA GLY A 94 14.37 -6.40 9.41
C GLY A 94 14.61 -7.92 9.34
N SER A 95 15.88 -8.30 9.47
CA SER A 95 16.32 -9.71 9.44
C SER A 95 15.78 -10.56 10.61
N GLY A 96 15.33 -9.92 11.68
CA GLY A 96 14.74 -10.57 12.86
C GLY A 96 13.28 -10.98 12.68
N GLY A 97 12.69 -10.77 11.51
CA GLY A 97 11.27 -11.02 11.24
C GLY A 97 10.42 -9.76 11.37
N LYS A 98 9.10 -9.90 11.22
CA LYS A 98 8.14 -8.79 11.06
C LYS A 98 8.34 -7.64 12.05
N PHE A 99 8.49 -7.93 13.35
CA PHE A 99 8.65 -6.92 14.39
C PHE A 99 10.13 -6.56 14.66
N SER A 100 10.97 -6.63 13.64
CA SER A 100 12.34 -6.11 13.68
C SER A 100 12.49 -4.95 12.70
N ARG A 101 13.30 -3.97 13.09
CA ARG A 101 13.45 -2.72 12.35
C ARG A 101 14.26 -2.89 11.07
N HIS A 102 13.75 -2.33 9.99
CA HIS A 102 14.55 -1.96 8.82
C HIS A 102 14.19 -0.52 8.42
N ASP A 103 15.22 0.32 8.25
CA ASP A 103 15.03 1.69 7.78
C ASP A 103 14.95 1.70 6.26
N TRP A 104 14.02 2.48 5.72
CA TRP A 104 13.83 2.66 4.27
C TRP A 104 13.70 4.15 3.95
N THR A 105 13.94 4.49 2.68
CA THR A 105 13.88 5.84 2.13
C THR A 105 12.84 5.93 1.01
N LEU A 106 12.36 7.13 0.68
CA LEU A 106 11.42 7.28 -0.44
C LEU A 106 11.94 6.67 -1.78
N PRO A 107 13.24 6.77 -2.12
CA PRO A 107 13.83 6.01 -3.22
C PRO A 107 13.57 4.49 -3.18
N ASP A 108 13.58 3.84 -2.02
CA ASP A 108 13.30 2.41 -1.90
C ASP A 108 11.83 2.11 -2.27
N PHE A 109 10.90 2.91 -1.74
CA PHE A 109 9.47 2.83 -2.05
C PHE A 109 9.20 3.08 -3.55
N LYS A 110 9.87 4.08 -4.13
CA LYS A 110 9.83 4.37 -5.58
C LYS A 110 10.37 3.22 -6.41
N ALA A 111 11.48 2.62 -6.01
CA ALA A 111 12.08 1.50 -6.74
C ALA A 111 11.12 0.33 -6.83
N ILE A 112 10.40 0.03 -5.75
CA ILE A 112 9.37 -1.02 -5.72
C ILE A 112 8.20 -0.68 -6.67
N ILE A 113 7.67 0.55 -6.61
CA ILE A 113 6.60 0.99 -7.52
C ILE A 113 7.06 0.90 -8.98
N ASN A 114 8.25 1.44 -9.28
CA ASN A 114 8.81 1.44 -10.64
C ASN A 114 9.00 0.02 -11.17
N ARG A 115 9.54 -0.88 -10.35
CA ARG A 115 9.68 -2.30 -10.69
C ARG A 115 8.33 -2.90 -11.06
N TRP A 116 7.33 -2.81 -10.19
CA TRP A 116 6.05 -3.49 -10.44
C TRP A 116 5.26 -2.89 -11.60
N GLN A 117 5.24 -1.55 -11.74
CA GLN A 117 4.55 -0.89 -12.83
C GLN A 117 5.16 -1.21 -14.21
N THR A 118 6.49 -1.36 -14.30
CA THR A 118 7.17 -1.73 -15.55
C THR A 118 7.17 -3.24 -15.80
N PHE A 119 7.33 -4.04 -14.74
CA PHE A 119 7.39 -5.50 -14.79
C PHE A 119 6.13 -6.12 -15.40
N ALA A 120 4.95 -5.74 -14.90
CA ALA A 120 3.68 -6.33 -15.38
C ALA A 120 3.49 -6.13 -16.88
N ARG A 121 3.83 -4.94 -17.40
CA ARG A 121 3.76 -4.66 -18.84
C ARG A 121 4.77 -5.49 -19.64
N ARG A 122 6.01 -5.64 -19.14
CA ARG A 122 7.08 -6.43 -19.77
C ARG A 122 6.69 -7.90 -19.95
N VAL A 123 6.01 -8.49 -18.97
CA VAL A 123 5.61 -9.91 -18.99
C VAL A 123 4.20 -10.15 -19.55
N GLY A 124 3.50 -9.10 -20.00
CA GLY A 124 2.11 -9.22 -20.46
C GLY A 124 1.15 -9.67 -19.35
N GLY A 125 1.43 -9.26 -18.11
CA GLY A 125 0.65 -9.53 -16.91
C GLY A 125 -0.10 -8.31 -16.37
N TRP A 126 -0.55 -8.39 -15.12
CA TRP A 126 -1.38 -7.37 -14.49
C TRP A 126 -1.01 -7.17 -13.02
N ASN A 127 -1.14 -5.94 -12.51
CA ASN A 127 -0.82 -5.59 -11.12
C ASN A 127 -2.07 -5.53 -10.24
N ALA A 128 -1.90 -5.87 -8.95
CA ALA A 128 -2.82 -5.50 -7.89
C ALA A 128 -2.20 -4.34 -7.09
N MET A 129 -2.94 -3.24 -6.95
CA MET A 129 -2.51 -2.05 -6.24
C MET A 129 -3.23 -1.99 -4.89
N PHE A 130 -2.46 -2.00 -3.81
CA PHE A 130 -2.97 -1.89 -2.44
C PHE A 130 -1.88 -1.33 -1.54
N LEU A 131 -2.28 -0.77 -0.40
CA LEU A 131 -1.40 -0.48 0.73
C LEU A 131 -1.95 -1.02 2.06
N GLU A 132 -3.21 -1.45 2.07
CA GLU A 132 -3.90 -1.94 3.26
C GLU A 132 -4.67 -3.21 2.92
N ASN A 133 -4.72 -4.10 3.91
CA ASN A 133 -5.63 -5.22 4.02
C ASN A 133 -5.73 -5.58 5.51
N HIS A 134 -6.45 -6.64 5.85
CA HIS A 134 -6.61 -7.11 7.23
C HIS A 134 -5.33 -7.57 7.94
N ASP A 135 -4.20 -7.66 7.24
CA ASP A 135 -2.89 -8.12 7.72
C ASP A 135 -1.81 -7.03 7.70
N GLN A 136 -2.15 -5.81 7.27
CA GLN A 136 -1.22 -4.69 7.16
C GLN A 136 -1.72 -3.50 7.95
N ALA A 137 -0.83 -2.88 8.73
CA ALA A 137 -1.16 -1.67 9.47
C ALA A 137 -1.63 -0.52 8.55
N ARG A 138 -2.30 0.48 9.13
CA ARG A 138 -2.86 1.60 8.38
C ARG A 138 -1.77 2.38 7.62
N SER A 139 -1.95 2.50 6.31
CA SER A 139 -0.94 3.03 5.39
C SER A 139 -0.54 4.47 5.73
N VAL A 140 -1.50 5.29 6.13
CA VAL A 140 -1.23 6.67 6.56
C VAL A 140 -0.33 6.72 7.80
N SER A 141 -0.49 5.81 8.76
CA SER A 141 0.37 5.73 9.95
C SER A 141 1.73 5.10 9.66
N ARG A 142 1.81 4.17 8.70
CA ARG A 142 3.01 3.37 8.46
C ARG A 142 3.98 4.01 7.46
N PHE A 143 3.44 4.56 6.36
CA PHE A 143 4.23 5.01 5.21
C PHE A 143 4.35 6.53 5.11
N THR A 144 3.84 7.27 6.10
CA THR A 144 3.98 8.72 6.15
C THR A 144 4.41 9.14 7.55
N ARG A 145 5.19 10.23 7.63
CA ARG A 145 5.63 10.83 8.90
C ARG A 145 4.81 12.09 9.22
N HIS A 146 3.50 12.02 9.04
CA HIS A 146 2.61 13.16 9.24
C HIS A 146 2.54 13.56 10.72
N ARG A 147 2.52 14.87 10.98
CA ARG A 147 1.96 15.41 12.22
C ARG A 147 0.44 15.16 12.28
N PRO A 148 -0.16 15.08 13.49
CA PRO A 148 -1.59 14.80 13.64
C PRO A 148 -2.52 15.71 12.81
N GLU A 149 -2.18 16.98 12.65
CA GLU A 149 -2.92 17.96 11.84
C GLU A 149 -2.88 17.69 10.33
N HIS A 150 -1.89 16.95 9.85
CA HIS A 150 -1.69 16.67 8.42
C HIS A 150 -2.08 15.25 8.00
N ARG A 151 -2.67 14.45 8.91
CA ARG A 151 -3.15 13.09 8.56
C ARG A 151 -4.08 13.10 7.35
N GLU A 152 -5.02 14.07 7.28
CA GLU A 152 -5.98 14.16 6.17
C GLU A 152 -5.24 14.33 4.82
N LEU A 153 -4.24 15.20 4.79
CA LEU A 153 -3.43 15.47 3.59
C LEU A 153 -2.59 14.25 3.21
N ALA A 154 -1.95 13.61 4.17
CA ALA A 154 -1.17 12.39 3.96
C ALA A 154 -2.03 11.24 3.42
N ALA A 155 -3.23 11.03 3.98
CA ALA A 155 -4.17 10.02 3.51
C ALA A 155 -4.64 10.29 2.07
N LYS A 156 -4.98 11.56 1.76
CA LYS A 156 -5.35 11.97 0.40
C LYS A 156 -4.20 11.82 -0.60
N MET A 157 -2.95 12.09 -0.19
CA MET A 157 -1.77 11.89 -1.03
C MET A 157 -1.60 10.41 -1.40
N LEU A 158 -1.72 9.50 -0.43
CA LEU A 158 -1.68 8.05 -0.68
C LEU A 158 -2.87 7.58 -1.54
N ALA A 159 -4.05 8.16 -1.35
CA ALA A 159 -5.21 7.90 -2.20
C ALA A 159 -4.97 8.35 -3.65
N THR A 160 -4.37 9.54 -3.86
CA THR A 160 -3.96 10.02 -5.18
C THR A 160 -2.99 9.04 -5.84
N LEU A 161 -1.94 8.61 -5.11
CA LEU A 161 -1.00 7.61 -5.59
C LEU A 161 -1.72 6.35 -6.08
N LEU A 162 -2.55 5.74 -5.23
CA LEU A 162 -3.25 4.50 -5.55
C LEU A 162 -4.25 4.66 -6.71
N CYS A 163 -4.95 5.80 -6.79
CA CYS A 163 -5.88 6.07 -7.88
C CYS A 163 -5.20 6.32 -9.23
N THR A 164 -3.90 6.60 -9.25
CA THR A 164 -3.16 6.98 -10.47
C THR A 164 -2.10 5.96 -10.92
N LEU A 165 -1.87 4.88 -10.17
CA LEU A 165 -1.05 3.72 -10.58
C LEU A 165 -1.82 2.71 -11.45
N GLY A 166 -1.13 1.98 -12.33
CA GLY A 166 -1.75 1.00 -13.23
C GLY A 166 -2.06 -0.33 -12.54
N GLY A 167 -3.15 -0.98 -12.94
CA GLY A 167 -3.60 -2.27 -12.37
C GLY A 167 -4.97 -2.23 -11.68
N THR A 168 -5.33 -3.35 -11.02
CA THR A 168 -6.55 -3.46 -10.21
C THR A 168 -6.31 -2.85 -8.83
N LEU A 169 -7.06 -1.81 -8.50
CA LEU A 169 -6.98 -1.14 -7.20
C LEU A 169 -7.86 -1.84 -6.15
N PHE A 170 -7.30 -2.07 -4.98
CA PHE A 170 -7.99 -2.55 -3.78
C PHE A 170 -7.96 -1.46 -2.71
N VAL A 171 -9.11 -1.21 -2.09
CA VAL A 171 -9.28 -0.29 -0.97
C VAL A 171 -9.81 -1.09 0.21
N TYR A 172 -9.19 -0.96 1.37
CA TYR A 172 -9.56 -1.71 2.57
C TYR A 172 -10.44 -0.87 3.51
N GLN A 173 -11.37 -1.49 4.22
CA GLN A 173 -12.34 -0.79 5.06
C GLN A 173 -11.68 0.19 6.05
N GLY A 174 -12.09 1.45 6.01
CA GLY A 174 -11.54 2.52 6.84
C GLY A 174 -10.37 3.28 6.20
N GLN A 175 -9.74 2.75 5.15
CA GLN A 175 -8.71 3.47 4.40
C GLN A 175 -9.31 4.70 3.72
N GLU A 176 -10.55 4.57 3.24
CA GLU A 176 -11.33 5.67 2.66
C GLU A 176 -11.70 6.76 3.67
N LEU A 177 -11.64 6.44 4.96
CA LEU A 177 -11.91 7.35 6.06
C LEU A 177 -10.63 7.93 6.68
N GLY A 178 -9.44 7.57 6.16
CA GLY A 178 -8.17 7.96 6.77
C GLY A 178 -7.93 7.36 8.17
N MET A 179 -8.52 6.18 8.46
CA MET A 179 -8.37 5.53 9.76
C MET A 179 -6.90 5.31 10.13
N GLY A 180 -6.59 5.59 11.40
CA GLY A 180 -5.27 5.48 11.98
C GLY A 180 -4.93 4.14 12.60
N SER A 181 -3.63 3.91 12.81
CA SER A 181 -3.19 2.84 13.73
C SER A 181 -3.72 3.09 15.15
N LEU A 182 -3.82 2.00 15.92
CA LEU A 182 -4.26 2.01 17.31
C LEU A 182 -3.36 2.92 18.16
N PRO A 183 -3.85 3.56 19.23
CA PRO A 183 -3.04 4.46 20.06
C PRO A 183 -1.81 3.78 20.67
N LYS A 184 -0.69 4.51 20.79
CA LYS A 184 0.55 4.04 21.46
C LYS A 184 0.37 3.74 22.95
N THR A 185 -0.71 4.25 23.54
CA THR A 185 -1.05 4.07 24.96
C THR A 185 -1.72 2.74 25.27
N TRP A 186 -2.14 1.98 24.24
CA TRP A 186 -2.75 0.68 24.43
C TRP A 186 -1.69 -0.38 24.76
N GLY A 187 -1.92 -1.15 25.82
CA GLY A 187 -1.07 -2.28 26.18
C GLY A 187 -1.35 -3.53 25.35
N ILE A 188 -0.57 -4.58 25.59
CA ILE A 188 -0.63 -5.84 24.82
C ILE A 188 -2.00 -6.52 24.94
N GLU A 189 -2.72 -6.29 26.04
CA GLU A 189 -4.07 -6.82 26.29
C GLU A 189 -5.12 -6.36 25.27
N GLU A 190 -4.89 -5.21 24.59
CA GLU A 190 -5.80 -4.69 23.57
C GLU A 190 -5.52 -5.29 22.17
N TYR A 191 -4.34 -5.84 21.92
CA TYR A 191 -4.00 -6.54 20.69
C TYR A 191 -4.59 -7.96 20.76
N LYS A 192 -5.47 -8.33 19.83
CA LYS A 192 -6.15 -9.63 19.85
C LYS A 192 -5.50 -10.64 18.90
N ASP A 193 -4.66 -10.18 17.98
CA ASP A 193 -4.03 -11.06 17.00
C ASP A 193 -3.01 -12.01 17.62
N ILE A 194 -3.07 -13.26 17.18
CA ILE A 194 -2.18 -14.32 17.65
C ILE A 194 -0.72 -14.09 17.22
N GLU A 195 -0.48 -13.47 16.06
CA GLU A 195 0.88 -13.13 15.61
C GLU A 195 1.55 -12.15 16.58
N THR A 196 0.85 -11.07 16.93
CA THR A 196 1.34 -10.07 17.87
C THR A 196 1.50 -10.64 19.28
N GLN A 197 0.52 -11.40 19.77
CA GLN A 197 0.59 -12.02 21.10
C GLN A 197 1.77 -13.00 21.24
N ASN A 198 1.99 -13.86 20.22
CA ASN A 198 3.10 -14.81 20.24
C ASN A 198 4.44 -14.10 20.11
N ALA A 199 4.57 -13.18 19.15
CA ALA A 199 5.82 -12.45 18.94
C ALA A 199 6.21 -11.60 20.17
N TYR A 200 5.23 -10.98 20.83
CA TYR A 200 5.48 -10.24 22.07
C TYR A 200 5.98 -11.18 23.17
N ARG A 201 5.29 -12.30 23.44
CA ARG A 201 5.69 -13.26 24.48
C ARG A 201 7.12 -13.78 24.27
N GLU A 202 7.42 -14.26 23.06
CA GLU A 202 8.75 -14.78 22.71
C GLU A 202 9.83 -13.71 22.82
N ALA A 203 9.54 -12.48 22.40
CA ALA A 203 10.48 -11.37 22.47
C ALA A 203 10.74 -10.93 23.91
N ILE A 204 9.72 -10.86 24.78
CA ILE A 204 9.89 -10.50 26.19
C ILE A 204 10.74 -11.52 26.94
N GLU A 205 10.51 -12.82 26.70
CA GLU A 205 11.35 -13.90 27.26
C GLU A 205 12.81 -13.75 26.83
N ARG A 206 13.05 -13.49 25.54
CA ARG A 206 14.39 -13.29 24.98
C ARG A 206 15.09 -12.04 25.52
N LEU A 207 14.35 -10.94 25.69
CA LEU A 207 14.89 -9.65 26.13
C LEU A 207 15.24 -9.65 27.62
N ALA A 208 14.66 -10.56 28.42
CA ALA A 208 15.04 -10.81 29.81
C ALA A 208 15.16 -9.53 30.68
N GLY A 209 14.31 -8.54 30.46
CA GLY A 209 14.29 -7.27 31.19
C GLY A 209 15.07 -6.11 30.55
N ASP A 210 15.59 -6.26 29.32
CA ASP A 210 16.15 -5.15 28.54
C ASP A 210 15.06 -4.13 28.15
N GLU A 211 14.92 -3.08 28.96
CA GLU A 211 13.93 -2.02 28.76
C GLU A 211 14.05 -1.36 27.38
N LYS A 212 15.28 -1.15 26.88
CA LYS A 212 15.50 -0.52 25.58
C LYS A 212 14.99 -1.41 24.46
N GLY A 213 15.34 -2.70 24.49
CA GLY A 213 14.84 -3.67 23.53
C GLY A 213 13.31 -3.82 23.57
N VAL A 214 12.69 -3.70 24.75
CA VAL A 214 11.22 -3.71 24.88
C VAL A 214 10.58 -2.48 24.23
N GLN A 215 11.19 -1.29 24.37
CA GLN A 215 10.70 -0.08 23.69
C GLN A 215 10.88 -0.14 22.17
N GLU A 216 11.98 -0.73 21.70
CA GLU A 216 12.19 -0.99 20.27
C GLU A 216 11.15 -1.97 19.72
N LEU A 217 10.88 -3.07 20.43
CA LEU A 217 9.81 -4.02 20.09
C LEU A 217 8.44 -3.32 19.98
N TRP A 218 8.08 -2.48 20.95
CA TRP A 218 6.82 -1.75 20.93
C TRP A 218 6.72 -0.76 19.76
N THR A 219 7.84 -0.14 19.40
CA THR A 219 7.91 0.72 18.21
C THR A 219 7.56 -0.07 16.95
N GLU A 220 8.10 -1.29 16.81
CA GLU A 220 7.83 -2.15 15.66
C GLU A 220 6.42 -2.76 15.67
N ILE A 221 5.90 -3.17 16.84
CA ILE A 221 4.51 -3.63 16.99
C ILE A 221 3.55 -2.53 16.55
N HIS A 222 3.73 -1.32 17.04
CA HIS A 222 2.85 -0.20 16.71
C HIS A 222 2.95 0.26 15.24
N LEU A 223 4.02 -0.11 14.55
CA LEU A 223 4.20 0.21 13.13
C LEU A 223 3.56 -0.86 12.22
N LYS A 224 3.53 -2.13 12.66
CA LYS A 224 3.30 -3.28 11.76
C LYS A 224 2.22 -4.27 12.20
N ALA A 225 1.70 -4.18 13.42
CA ALA A 225 0.72 -5.15 13.91
C ALA A 225 -0.56 -5.19 13.07
N ARG A 226 -1.09 -6.40 12.87
CA ARG A 226 -2.30 -6.65 12.07
C ARG A 226 -3.53 -6.02 12.72
N ASP A 227 -3.55 -5.92 14.05
CA ASP A 227 -4.63 -5.32 14.83
C ASP A 227 -4.97 -3.88 14.41
N HIS A 228 -4.00 -3.12 13.90
CA HIS A 228 -4.23 -1.76 13.37
C HIS A 228 -5.24 -1.71 12.22
N ALA A 229 -5.41 -2.82 11.48
CA ALA A 229 -6.39 -2.96 10.41
C ALA A 229 -7.72 -3.55 10.87
N ARG A 230 -7.81 -4.01 12.12
CA ARG A 230 -8.90 -4.89 12.59
C ARG A 230 -9.80 -4.25 13.64
N SER A 231 -9.42 -3.11 14.19
CA SER A 231 -10.34 -2.35 15.04
C SER A 231 -11.66 -2.10 14.29
N PRO A 232 -12.80 -2.12 14.98
CA PRO A 232 -14.09 -1.93 14.34
C PRO A 232 -14.14 -0.63 13.52
N VAL A 233 -14.85 -0.68 12.38
CA VAL A 233 -15.00 0.49 11.50
C VAL A 233 -15.73 1.62 12.23
N GLN A 234 -15.24 2.84 12.05
CA GLN A 234 -15.73 4.03 12.74
C GLN A 234 -16.86 4.68 11.94
N TRP A 235 -18.12 4.35 12.24
CA TRP A 235 -19.28 4.85 11.49
C TRP A 235 -19.73 6.24 11.96
N THR A 236 -19.79 6.45 13.26
CA THR A 236 -20.28 7.68 13.90
C THR A 236 -19.46 8.02 15.15
N ALA A 237 -19.77 9.16 15.77
CA ALA A 237 -19.21 9.56 17.07
C ALA A 237 -20.01 9.03 18.29
N SER A 238 -20.98 8.13 18.10
CA SER A 238 -21.68 7.49 19.23
C SER A 238 -20.87 6.35 19.82
N ASP A 239 -21.31 5.80 20.95
CA ASP A 239 -20.68 4.64 21.61
C ASP A 239 -20.29 3.54 20.61
N ASN A 240 -19.11 2.96 20.84
CA ASN A 240 -18.47 1.99 19.94
C ASN A 240 -18.38 2.46 18.49
N ALA A 241 -18.24 3.77 18.25
CA ALA A 241 -18.22 4.38 16.93
C ALA A 241 -19.44 4.05 16.05
N GLY A 242 -20.57 3.68 16.66
CA GLY A 242 -21.75 3.20 15.94
C GLY A 242 -21.60 1.80 15.30
N PHE A 243 -20.53 1.07 15.60
CA PHE A 243 -20.30 -0.29 15.11
C PHE A 243 -21.24 -1.31 15.75
N SER A 244 -21.52 -1.16 17.04
CA SER A 244 -22.37 -2.09 17.79
C SER A 244 -23.01 -1.40 19.00
N THR A 245 -24.22 -1.81 19.35
CA THR A 245 -24.89 -1.44 20.61
C THR A 245 -24.45 -2.30 21.79
N GLY A 246 -23.74 -3.42 21.55
CA GLY A 246 -23.15 -4.28 22.58
C GLY A 246 -21.65 -4.06 22.73
N THR A 247 -20.96 -4.96 23.42
CA THR A 247 -19.49 -4.91 23.54
C THR A 247 -18.85 -5.46 22.26
N PRO A 248 -18.06 -4.67 21.52
CA PRO A 248 -17.35 -5.17 20.36
C PRO A 248 -16.24 -6.15 20.77
N TRP A 249 -15.91 -7.09 19.90
CA TRP A 249 -14.88 -8.12 20.14
C TRP A 249 -13.47 -7.53 20.34
N MET A 250 -13.26 -6.32 19.81
CA MET A 250 -12.08 -5.51 19.96
C MET A 250 -12.51 -4.06 20.21
N ARG A 251 -11.76 -3.33 21.04
CA ARG A 251 -12.00 -1.92 21.32
C ARG A 251 -11.94 -1.07 20.04
N VAL A 252 -12.79 -0.05 19.94
CA VAL A 252 -12.74 0.95 18.85
C VAL A 252 -11.56 1.91 19.06
N ASN A 253 -10.94 2.39 17.98
CA ASN A 253 -9.85 3.35 18.10
C ASN A 253 -10.33 4.62 18.80
N ASP A 254 -9.53 5.18 19.72
CA ASP A 254 -9.91 6.31 20.57
C ASP A 254 -10.22 7.60 19.76
N ASP A 255 -9.77 7.68 18.51
CA ASP A 255 -9.98 8.82 17.63
C ASP A 255 -11.32 8.82 16.86
N TYR A 256 -12.21 7.85 17.11
CA TYR A 256 -13.47 7.65 16.37
C TYR A 256 -14.43 8.84 16.38
N THR A 257 -14.40 9.68 17.41
CA THR A 257 -15.26 10.87 17.47
C THR A 257 -14.87 11.91 16.41
N ARG A 258 -13.62 11.89 15.94
CA ARG A 258 -13.07 12.79 14.91
C ARG A 258 -12.98 12.11 13.55
N TRP A 259 -12.54 10.86 13.51
CA TRP A 259 -12.36 10.08 12.29
C TRP A 259 -13.49 9.06 12.17
N ASN A 260 -14.59 9.43 11.52
CA ASN A 260 -15.68 8.48 11.27
C ASN A 260 -16.43 8.82 9.98
N ALA A 261 -17.15 7.82 9.45
CA ALA A 261 -17.88 7.95 8.21
C ALA A 261 -18.86 9.12 8.20
N LYS A 262 -19.57 9.40 9.30
CA LYS A 262 -20.50 10.54 9.37
C LYS A 262 -19.80 11.89 9.24
N VAL A 263 -18.66 12.07 9.90
CA VAL A 263 -17.84 13.30 9.80
C VAL A 263 -17.28 13.43 8.38
N GLU A 264 -16.66 12.37 7.86
CA GLU A 264 -16.08 12.30 6.53
C GLU A 264 -17.12 12.56 5.42
N GLU A 265 -18.33 12.03 5.55
CA GLU A 265 -19.42 12.25 4.59
C GLU A 265 -19.86 13.73 4.54
N SER A 266 -19.90 14.39 5.71
CA SER A 266 -20.40 15.76 5.84
C SER A 266 -19.41 16.85 5.39
N ASN A 267 -18.11 16.52 5.32
CA ASN A 267 -17.07 17.43 4.91
C ASN A 267 -16.68 17.18 3.44
N ALA A 268 -17.01 18.11 2.54
CA ALA A 268 -16.68 17.98 1.12
C ALA A 268 -15.17 17.91 0.81
N ASN A 269 -14.34 18.35 1.76
CA ASN A 269 -12.88 18.26 1.67
C ASN A 269 -12.32 17.04 2.40
N SER A 270 -13.11 16.04 2.77
CA SER A 270 -12.64 14.89 3.55
C SER A 270 -11.79 13.89 2.75
N VAL A 271 -11.20 12.91 3.43
CA VAL A 271 -10.48 11.80 2.79
C VAL A 271 -11.46 10.96 1.95
N LEU A 272 -12.68 10.76 2.45
CA LEU A 272 -13.72 10.00 1.75
C LEU A 272 -14.12 10.65 0.42
N HIS A 273 -14.35 11.97 0.40
CA HIS A 273 -14.68 12.68 -0.83
C HIS A 273 -13.50 12.70 -1.81
N HIS A 274 -12.27 12.77 -1.32
CA HIS A 274 -11.07 12.66 -2.15
C HIS A 274 -10.94 11.29 -2.82
N TRP A 275 -11.19 10.19 -2.08
CA TRP A 275 -11.26 8.85 -2.66
C TRP A 275 -12.34 8.74 -3.73
N ARG A 276 -13.55 9.25 -3.47
CA ARG A 276 -14.64 9.27 -4.47
C ARG A 276 -14.25 10.02 -5.74
N ALA A 277 -13.63 11.19 -5.59
CA ALA A 277 -13.12 11.97 -6.71
C ALA A 277 -12.03 11.19 -7.49
N GLY A 278 -11.03 10.65 -6.80
CA GLY A 278 -9.95 9.86 -7.39
C GLY A 278 -10.45 8.63 -8.15
N LEU A 279 -11.41 7.88 -7.59
CA LEU A 279 -12.00 6.71 -8.25
C LEU A 279 -12.83 7.10 -9.48
N LYS A 280 -13.58 8.21 -9.40
CA LYS A 280 -14.32 8.76 -10.55
C LYS A 280 -13.37 9.14 -11.69
N ILE A 281 -12.30 9.86 -11.37
CA ILE A 281 -11.27 10.28 -12.32
C ILE A 281 -10.55 9.07 -12.92
N ARG A 282 -10.15 8.10 -12.09
CA ARG A 282 -9.55 6.84 -12.53
C ARG A 282 -10.42 6.11 -13.56
N LYS A 283 -11.74 6.09 -13.36
CA LYS A 283 -12.69 5.50 -14.29
C LYS A 283 -12.86 6.32 -15.57
N GLN A 284 -12.90 7.64 -15.47
CA GLN A 284 -13.02 8.56 -16.61
C GLN A 284 -11.80 8.48 -17.52
N HIS A 285 -10.59 8.43 -16.94
CA HIS A 285 -9.32 8.33 -17.67
C HIS A 285 -8.76 6.90 -17.64
N ARG A 286 -9.60 5.87 -17.75
CA ARG A 286 -9.16 4.47 -17.55
C ARG A 286 -8.04 4.06 -18.52
N ASP A 287 -8.10 4.49 -19.78
CA ASP A 287 -7.13 4.12 -20.81
C ASP A 287 -5.73 4.69 -20.48
N LEU A 288 -5.69 5.75 -19.68
CA LEU A 288 -4.49 6.42 -19.18
C LEU A 288 -4.08 5.91 -17.78
N LEU A 289 -4.95 6.01 -16.79
CA LEU A 289 -4.65 5.74 -15.37
C LEU A 289 -4.75 4.26 -14.98
N VAL A 290 -5.51 3.44 -15.70
CA VAL A 290 -5.60 2.00 -15.45
C VAL A 290 -4.63 1.25 -16.37
N TYR A 291 -4.65 1.55 -17.66
CA TYR A 291 -3.94 0.78 -18.70
C TYR A 291 -2.64 1.42 -19.23
N GLY A 292 -2.47 2.74 -19.10
CA GLY A 292 -1.36 3.46 -19.74
C GLY A 292 0.03 3.05 -19.24
N ALA A 293 1.04 3.22 -20.08
CA ALA A 293 2.44 2.99 -19.73
C ALA A 293 2.88 3.90 -18.57
N PHE A 294 3.80 3.42 -17.73
CA PHE A 294 4.31 4.13 -16.55
C PHE A 294 5.77 4.51 -16.76
N GLU A 295 6.15 5.72 -16.34
CA GLU A 295 7.54 6.19 -16.33
C GLU A 295 7.82 6.96 -15.04
N MET A 296 8.73 6.45 -14.20
CA MET A 296 9.17 7.13 -12.97
C MET A 296 10.06 8.34 -13.30
N HIS A 297 9.89 9.43 -12.56
CA HIS A 297 10.76 10.60 -12.64
C HIS A 297 11.48 10.84 -11.32
N ASP A 298 12.72 11.31 -11.41
CA ASP A 298 13.58 11.65 -10.27
C ASP A 298 13.61 10.55 -9.18
N PRO A 299 14.05 9.32 -9.52
CA PRO A 299 13.98 8.17 -8.63
C PRO A 299 14.78 8.35 -7.33
N GLY A 300 15.83 9.18 -7.34
CA GLY A 300 16.68 9.46 -6.17
C GLY A 300 16.14 10.51 -5.20
N ASN A 301 15.06 11.23 -5.54
CA ASN A 301 14.53 12.30 -4.69
C ASN A 301 13.94 11.76 -3.38
N LEU A 302 14.33 12.37 -2.26
CA LEU A 302 13.93 11.95 -0.92
C LEU A 302 12.56 12.47 -0.48
N SER A 303 12.03 13.48 -1.18
CA SER A 303 10.82 14.20 -0.77
C SER A 303 9.65 14.02 -1.73
N VAL A 304 9.91 13.93 -3.04
CA VAL A 304 8.86 13.98 -4.06
C VAL A 304 8.83 12.69 -4.87
N LEU A 305 7.66 12.04 -4.93
CA LEU A 305 7.37 10.96 -5.86
C LEU A 305 6.66 11.52 -7.08
N SER A 306 7.24 11.32 -8.27
CA SER A 306 6.66 11.81 -9.51
C SER A 306 6.80 10.80 -10.64
N TYR A 307 5.81 10.76 -11.52
CA TYR A 307 5.80 9.85 -12.67
C TYR A 307 4.81 10.32 -13.72
N THR A 308 4.97 9.80 -14.94
CA THR A 308 3.97 9.96 -15.99
C THR A 308 3.24 8.67 -16.31
N ARG A 309 1.99 8.82 -16.75
CA ARG A 309 1.22 7.78 -17.42
C ARG A 309 0.99 8.21 -18.87
N THR A 310 1.16 7.30 -19.82
CA THR A 310 0.90 7.58 -21.24
C THR A 310 -0.08 6.56 -21.79
N ALA A 311 -1.18 7.03 -22.38
CA ALA A 311 -2.14 6.14 -23.01
C ALA A 311 -1.51 5.47 -24.24
N ASP A 312 -1.78 4.18 -24.45
CA ASP A 312 -1.29 3.47 -25.64
C ASP A 312 -1.88 4.03 -26.95
N LYS A 313 -3.01 4.75 -26.86
CA LYS A 313 -3.71 5.39 -27.97
C LYS A 313 -4.10 6.82 -27.58
N GLY A 314 -4.09 7.74 -28.54
CA GLY A 314 -4.64 9.09 -28.37
C GLY A 314 -3.66 10.16 -27.89
N GLY A 315 -2.45 9.80 -27.47
CA GLY A 315 -1.39 10.76 -27.11
C GLY A 315 -1.48 11.32 -25.69
N ASP A 316 -2.64 11.22 -25.03
CA ASP A 316 -2.86 11.72 -23.67
C ASP A 316 -1.78 11.26 -22.68
N GLN A 317 -1.28 12.21 -21.90
CA GLN A 317 -0.35 11.99 -20.79
C GLN A 317 -0.94 12.50 -19.48
N ALA A 318 -0.68 11.76 -18.41
CA ALA A 318 -0.85 12.26 -17.05
C ALA A 318 0.51 12.47 -16.41
N LEU A 319 0.68 13.59 -15.68
CA LEU A 319 1.81 13.80 -14.77
C LEU A 319 1.26 13.77 -13.34
N VAL A 320 1.87 12.96 -12.48
CA VAL A 320 1.53 12.87 -11.07
C VAL A 320 2.73 13.32 -10.25
N VAL A 321 2.52 14.22 -9.30
CA VAL A 321 3.54 14.77 -8.41
C VAL A 321 3.03 14.73 -6.98
N LEU A 322 3.77 14.08 -6.09
CA LEU A 322 3.38 13.83 -4.70
C LEU A 322 4.52 14.25 -3.77
N ASN A 323 4.29 15.24 -2.92
CA ASN A 323 5.14 15.49 -1.77
C ASN A 323 4.87 14.41 -0.71
N PHE A 324 5.89 13.67 -0.32
CA PHE A 324 5.84 12.62 0.70
C PHE A 324 6.28 13.09 2.09
N THR A 325 6.60 14.39 2.22
CA THR A 325 7.05 14.97 3.48
C THR A 325 5.98 15.85 4.11
N ASP A 326 6.17 16.09 5.40
CA ASP A 326 5.33 16.94 6.22
C ASP A 326 5.74 18.42 6.19
N GLU A 327 6.62 18.77 5.24
CA GLU A 327 7.21 20.09 5.06
C GLU A 327 7.08 20.53 3.58
N PRO A 328 7.08 21.84 3.29
CA PRO A 328 7.15 22.30 1.91
C PRO A 328 8.44 21.84 1.22
N CYS A 329 8.37 21.56 -0.07
CA CYS A 329 9.55 21.26 -0.87
C CYS A 329 9.45 21.83 -2.28
N ASN A 330 10.61 22.03 -2.91
CA ASN A 330 10.69 22.44 -4.31
C ASN A 330 11.02 21.21 -5.17
N TRP A 331 10.33 21.09 -6.29
CA TRP A 331 10.59 20.06 -7.29
C TRP A 331 10.61 20.69 -8.67
N THR A 332 11.53 20.27 -9.53
CA THR A 332 11.64 20.83 -10.88
C THR A 332 11.26 19.77 -11.89
N VAL A 333 10.27 20.07 -12.72
CA VAL A 333 9.84 19.17 -13.79
C VAL A 333 10.89 19.12 -14.91
N ALA A 334 11.01 17.96 -15.55
CA ALA A 334 11.81 17.84 -16.77
C ALA A 334 11.27 18.79 -17.86
N ALA A 335 12.17 19.37 -18.66
CA ALA A 335 11.83 20.46 -19.59
C ALA A 335 10.73 20.07 -20.58
N GLU A 336 10.75 18.83 -21.06
CA GLU A 336 9.81 18.23 -22.00
C GLU A 336 8.41 17.99 -21.41
N LYS A 337 8.26 17.99 -20.08
CA LYS A 337 6.98 17.79 -19.38
C LYS A 337 6.37 19.10 -18.87
N ARG A 338 7.05 20.24 -19.04
CA ARG A 338 6.57 21.57 -18.57
C ARG A 338 5.19 21.94 -19.13
N GLY A 339 4.88 21.54 -20.36
CA GLY A 339 3.59 21.80 -20.99
C GLY A 339 2.38 21.18 -20.27
N LEU A 340 2.60 20.18 -19.41
CA LEU A 340 1.55 19.56 -18.61
C LEU A 340 1.20 20.37 -17.35
N LEU A 341 2.10 21.22 -16.85
CA LEU A 341 1.93 22.02 -15.63
C LEU A 341 1.09 23.28 -15.87
N VAL A 342 -0.17 23.07 -16.20
CA VAL A 342 -1.17 24.11 -16.45
C VAL A 342 -2.34 23.88 -15.48
N GLU A 343 -2.87 24.95 -14.88
CA GLU A 343 -3.92 24.84 -13.83
C GLU A 343 -5.17 24.12 -14.36
N GLU A 344 -5.55 24.40 -15.61
CA GLU A 344 -6.67 23.76 -16.31
C GLU A 344 -6.48 22.24 -16.48
N ASN A 345 -5.23 21.76 -16.46
CA ASN A 345 -4.92 20.34 -16.57
C ASN A 345 -5.02 19.60 -15.24
N VAL A 346 -5.12 20.31 -14.10
CA VAL A 346 -5.21 19.66 -12.78
C VAL A 346 -6.54 18.93 -12.67
N ILE A 347 -6.48 17.60 -12.59
CA ILE A 347 -7.64 16.72 -12.44
C ILE A 347 -7.90 16.34 -10.97
N LEU A 348 -6.87 16.28 -10.13
CA LEU A 348 -6.96 15.92 -8.72
C LEU A 348 -5.89 16.66 -7.90
N SER A 349 -6.29 17.20 -6.74
CA SER A 349 -5.40 17.91 -5.81
C SER A 349 -5.77 17.61 -4.36
N THR A 350 -4.81 17.58 -3.44
CA THR A 350 -5.07 17.45 -1.99
C THR A 350 -5.53 18.77 -1.34
N TYR A 351 -5.20 19.91 -1.95
CA TYR A 351 -5.40 21.26 -1.39
C TYR A 351 -6.47 22.11 -2.08
N GLY A 352 -7.03 21.63 -3.18
CA GLY A 352 -8.03 22.39 -3.92
C GLY A 352 -8.89 21.51 -4.82
N THR A 353 -9.80 22.15 -5.54
CA THR A 353 -10.67 21.48 -6.51
C THR A 353 -10.06 21.55 -7.90
N ARG A 354 -10.59 20.76 -8.84
CA ARG A 354 -10.17 20.73 -10.25
C ARG A 354 -10.07 22.15 -10.83
N GLY A 355 -8.91 22.53 -11.37
CA GLY A 355 -8.67 23.86 -11.96
C GLY A 355 -8.54 25.03 -10.95
N ALA A 356 -8.44 24.73 -9.65
CA ALA A 356 -8.25 25.72 -8.59
C ALA A 356 -7.46 25.12 -7.41
N SER A 357 -6.36 24.45 -7.72
CA SER A 357 -5.40 23.90 -6.75
C SER A 357 -4.47 24.98 -6.17
N GLY A 358 -4.24 26.05 -6.93
CA GLY A 358 -3.42 27.18 -6.50
C GLY A 358 -1.95 26.82 -6.33
N PHE A 359 -1.43 25.92 -7.16
CA PHE A 359 -0.02 25.55 -7.09
C PHE A 359 0.86 26.72 -7.57
N SER A 360 2.04 26.85 -6.96
CA SER A 360 2.99 27.90 -7.30
C SER A 360 4.00 27.38 -8.31
N LEU A 361 3.96 27.91 -9.54
CA LEU A 361 4.95 27.63 -10.58
C LEU A 361 5.98 28.77 -10.64
N GLY A 362 7.20 28.47 -10.22
CA GLY A 362 8.35 29.34 -10.37
C GLY A 362 8.92 29.32 -11.79
N PRO A 363 9.93 30.15 -12.07
CA PRO A 363 10.69 30.08 -13.31
C PRO A 363 11.26 28.67 -13.54
N ASP A 364 11.46 28.30 -14.80
CA ASP A 364 12.04 27.01 -15.21
C ASP A 364 11.24 25.76 -14.81
N GLY A 365 9.94 25.90 -14.53
CA GLY A 365 9.07 24.77 -14.19
C GLY A 365 9.31 24.22 -12.78
N GLN A 366 9.82 25.05 -11.88
CA GLN A 366 9.91 24.71 -10.47
C GLN A 366 8.52 24.79 -9.82
N LEU A 367 8.12 23.72 -9.16
CA LEU A 367 6.88 23.61 -8.40
C LEU A 367 7.22 23.66 -6.91
N THR A 368 6.62 24.61 -6.18
CA THR A 368 6.66 24.61 -4.71
C THR A 368 5.46 23.84 -4.18
N LEU A 369 5.72 22.68 -3.60
CA LEU A 369 4.72 21.78 -3.03
C LEU A 369 4.60 22.02 -1.52
N ARG A 370 3.36 22.12 -1.04
CA ARG A 370 3.00 22.17 0.38
C ARG A 370 3.14 20.77 1.04
N PRO A 371 3.09 20.66 2.38
CA PRO A 371 3.11 19.36 3.07
C PRO A 371 2.10 18.38 2.51
N PHE A 372 2.54 17.18 2.10
CA PHE A 372 1.69 16.17 1.47
C PHE A 372 0.85 16.65 0.27
N GLU A 373 1.30 17.69 -0.44
CA GLU A 373 0.64 18.13 -1.66
C GLU A 373 0.74 17.06 -2.75
N ALA A 374 -0.41 16.64 -3.26
CA ALA A 374 -0.52 15.75 -4.40
C ALA A 374 -1.24 16.46 -5.53
N LEU A 375 -0.67 16.42 -6.73
CA LEU A 375 -1.23 17.00 -7.93
C LEU A 375 -1.20 15.95 -9.04
N ALA A 376 -2.32 15.77 -9.72
CA ALA A 376 -2.40 14.99 -10.96
C ALA A 376 -2.89 15.90 -12.09
N PHE A 377 -2.14 15.91 -13.17
CA PHE A 377 -2.38 16.68 -14.39
C PHE A 377 -2.74 15.72 -15.53
N VAL A 378 -3.62 16.12 -16.45
CA VAL A 378 -3.85 15.41 -17.72
C VAL A 378 -3.81 16.42 -18.87
N GLY A 379 -3.03 16.12 -19.91
CA GLY A 379 -2.91 16.92 -21.12
C GLY A 379 -2.50 16.06 -22.33
N ALA A 380 -2.47 16.69 -23.51
CA ALA A 380 -2.09 16.06 -24.79
C ALA A 380 -0.65 16.38 -25.19
#